data_AF-A0A1I4C4I2-F1
#
_entry.id   AF-A0A1I4C4I2-F1
#
_cell.length_a   1.000
_cell.length_b   1.000
_cell.length_c   1.000
_cell.angle_alpha   90.00
_cell.angle_beta   90.00
_cell.angle_gamma   90.00
#
_symmetry.space_group_name_H-M   'P 1'
#
loop_
_entity.id
_entity.type
_entity.pdbx_description
1 polymer ?
#
loop_
_entity_poly.entity_id
_entity_poly.type
_entity_poly.pdbx_seq_one_letter_code
_entity_poly.pdbx_strand_id
1 'polypeptide(L)'
;MSALPTPFGCRWCGIEKRPHFQQWKAPVGWHKWERPTDEQIKERLLARRAARVSVREPLSVERLAEYAALAAAATPGSWEVLPSGSSWLIGSDRVGVTVTTVDSETYRVPGDDHCDAEYAARRAQADAAFVAVARSAVPELLAEVERLRAERAELVQQIGGISDATARALADRDRAEEERLRARVAELERPAIEAKRNEIRQSYAELIATCTETKDYEGAFDVQCRLREREEQWKREDAEAGKDTPSRGESTRDAELTVYRASHDSIVMGLYTTRQAAYEHCEAHELRDDPISPMAWEVDEDGVAELVRWRIPDATKPTGYVVTPLTVATAYDEAADE
;
A
#
# COMPACT_ATOMS: atom_id res chain seq x y z
N MET A 1 -11.28 32.39 -6.95
CA MET A 1 -10.43 31.38 -6.29
C MET A 1 -8.99 31.86 -6.37
N SER A 2 -8.32 32.10 -5.25
CA SER A 2 -6.89 32.45 -5.28
C SER A 2 -6.10 31.27 -5.85
N ALA A 3 -5.29 31.51 -6.87
CA ALA A 3 -4.44 30.48 -7.44
C ALA A 3 -3.54 29.88 -6.35
N LEU A 4 -3.43 28.54 -6.30
CA LEU A 4 -2.55 27.88 -5.34
C LEU A 4 -1.12 28.43 -5.48
N PRO A 5 -0.47 28.82 -4.37
CA PRO A 5 0.87 29.41 -4.43
C PRO A 5 1.82 28.51 -5.19
N THR A 6 2.81 29.11 -5.84
CA THR A 6 3.82 28.34 -6.57
C THR A 6 4.65 27.55 -5.55
N PRO A 7 5.07 26.30 -5.86
CA PRO A 7 5.73 25.46 -4.86
C PRO A 7 6.98 26.16 -4.31
N PHE A 8 7.69 26.84 -5.20
CA PHE A 8 8.91 27.59 -4.93
C PHE A 8 8.71 29.11 -4.70
N GLY A 9 7.47 29.55 -4.50
CA GLY A 9 7.18 30.93 -4.14
C GLY A 9 7.71 31.28 -2.75
N CYS A 10 7.95 32.56 -2.46
CA CYS A 10 8.48 33.04 -1.18
C CYS A 10 7.81 32.36 0.02
N ARG A 11 8.58 32.00 1.04
CA ARG A 11 8.12 31.42 2.31
C ARG A 11 6.91 32.16 2.88
N TRP A 12 6.93 33.49 2.80
CA TRP A 12 5.96 34.36 3.46
C TRP A 12 4.73 34.64 2.59
N CYS A 13 4.92 35.07 1.34
CA CYS A 13 3.83 35.53 0.48
C CYS A 13 3.49 34.62 -0.71
N GLY A 14 4.28 33.57 -0.98
CA GLY A 14 4.02 32.64 -2.09
C GLY A 14 4.31 33.20 -3.50
N ILE A 15 4.81 34.44 -3.62
CA ILE A 15 5.19 35.06 -4.89
C ILE A 15 6.55 34.52 -5.35
N GLU A 16 6.71 34.25 -6.65
CA GLU A 16 7.96 33.74 -7.23
C GLU A 16 9.13 34.72 -7.06
N LYS A 17 10.37 34.19 -7.04
CA LYS A 17 11.59 34.96 -6.79
C LYS A 17 11.76 36.17 -7.69
N ARG A 18 11.43 36.03 -8.98
CA ARG A 18 11.66 37.05 -10.00
C ARG A 18 10.76 38.29 -9.82
N PRO A 19 9.43 38.16 -9.61
CA PRO A 19 8.55 39.31 -9.35
C PRO A 19 8.50 39.76 -7.88
N HIS A 20 9.15 39.06 -6.93
CA HIS A 20 8.97 39.32 -5.50
C HIS A 20 9.51 40.69 -5.04
N PHE A 21 10.75 41.03 -5.38
CA PHE A 21 11.44 42.23 -4.89
C PHE A 21 11.36 42.39 -3.35
N GLN A 22 10.62 43.39 -2.86
CA GLN A 22 10.25 43.57 -1.45
C GLN A 22 8.73 43.69 -1.37
N GLN A 23 8.11 42.87 -0.54
CA GLN A 23 6.67 42.87 -0.33
C GLN A 23 6.36 43.05 1.14
N TRP A 24 5.23 43.69 1.42
CA TRP A 24 4.69 43.78 2.76
C TRP A 24 3.59 42.72 2.93
N LYS A 25 3.66 41.91 3.98
CA LYS A 25 2.60 40.96 4.34
C LYS A 25 2.50 40.87 5.86
N ALA A 26 1.33 41.17 6.43
CA ALA A 26 1.10 40.97 7.86
C ALA A 26 1.09 39.46 8.22
N PRO A 27 1.64 39.05 9.37
CA PRO A 27 2.34 39.85 10.39
C PRO A 27 3.85 40.05 10.13
N VAL A 28 4.40 39.50 9.05
CA VAL A 28 5.84 39.48 8.73
C VAL A 28 6.41 40.88 8.44
N GLY A 29 5.56 41.81 7.99
CA GLY A 29 5.99 43.14 7.59
C GLY A 29 6.71 43.14 6.23
N TRP A 30 7.61 44.11 6.03
CA TRP A 30 8.45 44.20 4.84
C TRP A 30 9.48 43.07 4.83
N HIS A 31 9.42 42.19 3.84
CA HIS A 31 10.36 41.07 3.70
C HIS A 31 10.94 41.00 2.28
N LYS A 32 12.16 40.49 2.19
CA LYS A 32 12.78 40.09 0.91
C LYS A 32 12.34 38.67 0.56
N TRP A 33 12.60 38.25 -0.67
CA TRP A 33 12.33 36.87 -1.06
C TRP A 33 13.13 35.92 -0.18
N GLU A 34 12.44 34.97 0.44
CA GLU A 34 13.03 33.90 1.22
C GLU A 34 12.56 32.57 0.65
N ARG A 35 13.48 31.63 0.47
CA ARG A 35 13.17 30.30 -0.05
C ARG A 35 12.17 29.61 0.90
N PRO A 36 11.07 29.03 0.40
CA PRO A 36 10.18 28.22 1.23
C PRO A 36 10.93 27.02 1.79
N THR A 37 10.52 26.57 2.98
CA THR A 37 11.09 25.35 3.58
C THR A 37 10.68 24.13 2.75
N ASP A 38 11.42 23.03 2.86
CA ASP A 38 11.10 21.80 2.13
C ASP A 38 9.72 21.25 2.51
N GLU A 39 9.32 21.41 3.78
CA GLU A 39 7.97 21.10 4.26
C GLU A 39 6.90 21.97 3.57
N GLN A 40 7.10 23.28 3.46
CA GLN A 40 6.19 24.16 2.72
C GLN A 40 6.12 23.81 1.24
N ILE A 41 7.23 23.38 0.63
CA ILE A 41 7.25 22.92 -0.77
C ILE A 41 6.42 21.63 -0.88
N LYS A 42 6.64 20.67 0.01
CA LYS A 42 5.90 19.39 0.08
C LYS A 42 4.40 19.64 0.21
N GLU A 43 3.98 20.46 1.18
CA GLU A 43 2.58 20.83 1.38
C GLU A 43 1.95 21.47 0.13
N ARG A 44 2.66 22.40 -0.51
CA ARG A 44 2.16 23.06 -1.74
C ARG A 44 2.03 22.08 -2.90
N LEU A 45 2.95 21.11 -3.02
CA LEU A 45 2.88 20.06 -4.04
C LEU A 45 1.72 19.09 -3.76
N LEU A 46 1.53 18.69 -2.49
CA LEU A 46 0.41 17.86 -2.07
C LEU A 46 -0.92 18.57 -2.31
N ALA A 47 -1.04 19.86 -1.96
CA ALA A 47 -2.24 20.66 -2.22
C ALA A 47 -2.54 20.76 -3.73
N ARG A 48 -1.52 20.96 -4.57
CA ARG A 48 -1.68 20.96 -6.03
C ARG A 48 -2.08 19.59 -6.57
N ARG A 49 -1.53 18.50 -6.03
CA ARG A 49 -1.93 17.14 -6.40
C ARG A 49 -3.37 16.88 -6.01
N ALA A 50 -3.76 17.22 -4.78
CA ALA A 50 -5.13 17.09 -4.29
C ALA A 50 -6.11 17.89 -5.17
N ALA A 51 -5.76 19.14 -5.51
CA ALA A 51 -6.57 19.96 -6.42
C ALA A 51 -6.66 19.39 -7.84
N ARG A 52 -5.60 18.73 -8.35
CA ARG A 52 -5.67 18.03 -9.64
C ARG A 52 -6.53 16.77 -9.57
N VAL A 53 -6.45 16.05 -8.45
CA VAL A 53 -7.25 14.84 -8.22
C VAL A 53 -8.72 15.21 -8.08
N SER A 54 -9.06 16.30 -7.37
CA SER A 54 -10.45 16.76 -7.27
C SER A 54 -11.02 17.27 -8.59
N VAL A 55 -10.20 17.91 -9.43
CA VAL A 55 -10.60 18.28 -10.81
C VAL A 55 -10.81 17.03 -11.69
N ARG A 56 -10.17 15.91 -11.34
CA ARG A 56 -10.23 14.65 -12.08
C ARG A 56 -11.01 13.58 -11.32
N GLU A 57 -11.90 13.98 -10.43
CA GLU A 57 -12.77 13.05 -9.74
C GLU A 57 -13.57 12.29 -10.82
N PRO A 58 -13.42 10.96 -10.89
CA PRO A 58 -14.13 10.19 -11.90
C PRO A 58 -15.62 10.45 -11.73
N LEU A 59 -16.34 10.65 -12.83
CA LEU A 59 -17.79 10.86 -12.80
C LEU A 59 -18.42 9.79 -11.89
N SER A 60 -19.12 10.22 -10.84
CA SER A 60 -19.73 9.27 -9.91
C SER A 60 -20.74 8.39 -10.65
N VAL A 61 -21.08 7.24 -10.07
CA VAL A 61 -22.08 6.33 -10.66
C VAL A 61 -23.43 7.06 -10.78
N GLU A 62 -23.78 7.84 -9.78
CA GLU A 62 -25.01 8.64 -9.73
C GLU A 62 -25.01 9.70 -10.84
N ARG A 63 -23.88 10.38 -11.05
CA ARG A 63 -23.77 11.43 -12.07
C ARG A 63 -23.84 10.85 -13.49
N LEU A 64 -23.27 9.68 -13.71
CA LEU A 64 -23.41 8.97 -14.99
C LEU A 64 -24.85 8.50 -15.22
N ALA A 65 -25.52 7.97 -14.18
CA ALA A 65 -26.93 7.59 -14.27
C ALA A 65 -27.83 8.80 -14.57
N GLU A 66 -27.55 9.95 -13.98
CA GLU A 66 -28.23 11.21 -14.31
C GLU A 66 -28.01 11.60 -15.77
N TYR A 67 -26.78 11.56 -16.28
CA TYR A 67 -26.50 11.84 -17.69
C TYR A 67 -27.14 10.84 -18.63
N ALA A 68 -27.18 9.56 -18.28
CA ALA A 68 -27.89 8.53 -19.03
C ALA A 68 -29.40 8.79 -19.06
N ALA A 69 -30.00 9.18 -17.93
CA ALA A 69 -31.42 9.54 -17.86
C ALA A 69 -31.74 10.79 -18.70
N LEU A 70 -30.90 11.83 -18.64
CA LEU A 70 -31.03 13.02 -19.49
C LEU A 70 -30.89 12.69 -20.98
N ALA A 71 -29.94 11.82 -21.33
CA ALA A 71 -29.76 11.35 -22.70
C ALA A 71 -30.93 10.49 -23.19
N ALA A 72 -31.52 9.66 -22.33
CA ALA A 72 -32.70 8.85 -22.67
C ALA A 72 -33.99 9.67 -22.79
N ALA A 73 -34.13 10.73 -21.99
CA ALA A 73 -35.25 11.67 -22.07
C ALA A 73 -35.16 12.59 -23.30
N ALA A 74 -34.01 12.65 -23.97
CA ALA A 74 -33.81 13.43 -25.17
C ALA A 74 -34.65 12.86 -26.33
N THR A 75 -35.35 13.72 -27.09
CA THR A 75 -36.09 13.27 -28.28
C THR A 75 -35.16 12.54 -29.26
N PRO A 76 -35.49 11.29 -29.64
CA PRO A 76 -34.75 10.54 -30.65
C PRO A 76 -34.88 11.19 -32.03
N GLY A 77 -33.89 10.95 -32.90
CA GLY A 77 -33.91 11.39 -34.30
C GLY A 77 -32.69 12.22 -34.68
N SER A 78 -32.48 12.39 -35.99
CA SER A 78 -31.44 13.26 -36.52
C SER A 78 -31.81 14.72 -36.24
N TRP A 79 -31.00 15.39 -35.43
CA TRP A 79 -31.17 16.81 -35.12
C TRP A 79 -30.52 17.62 -36.25
N GLU A 80 -31.35 18.15 -37.14
CA GLU A 80 -30.89 19.02 -38.21
C GLU A 80 -30.97 20.48 -37.77
N VAL A 81 -29.94 21.25 -38.12
CA VAL A 81 -29.96 22.70 -37.94
C VAL A 81 -30.66 23.31 -39.16
N LEU A 82 -31.89 23.77 -38.97
CA LEU A 82 -32.66 24.40 -40.04
C LEU A 82 -32.60 25.93 -39.89
N PRO A 83 -32.17 26.66 -40.93
CA PRO A 83 -32.22 28.13 -40.92
C PRO A 83 -33.68 28.61 -40.94
N SER A 84 -34.05 29.52 -40.05
CA SER A 84 -35.40 30.12 -39.99
C SER A 84 -35.36 31.62 -39.67
N GLY A 85 -35.13 32.45 -40.70
CA GLY A 85 -35.07 33.90 -40.54
C GLY A 85 -33.91 34.34 -39.65
N SER A 86 -34.20 35.10 -38.58
CA SER A 86 -33.22 35.50 -37.55
C SER A 86 -33.02 34.47 -36.43
N SER A 87 -33.68 33.30 -36.52
CA SER A 87 -33.63 32.23 -35.52
C SER A 87 -33.11 30.93 -36.12
N TRP A 88 -32.44 30.12 -35.30
CA TRP A 88 -32.02 28.76 -35.67
C TRP A 88 -32.91 27.76 -34.96
N LEU A 89 -33.53 26.87 -35.73
CA LEU A 89 -34.38 25.80 -35.20
C LEU A 89 -33.52 24.54 -35.06
N ILE A 90 -33.50 23.98 -33.85
CA ILE A 90 -32.94 22.66 -33.57
C ILE A 90 -34.12 21.73 -33.33
N GLY A 91 -34.32 20.73 -34.18
CA GLY A 91 -35.44 19.79 -34.07
C GLY A 91 -35.18 18.47 -34.80
N SER A 92 -35.90 17.41 -34.40
CA SER A 92 -35.94 16.16 -35.15
C SER A 92 -36.90 16.28 -36.34
N ASP A 93 -36.71 15.43 -37.34
CA ASP A 93 -37.39 15.47 -38.62
C ASP A 93 -38.93 15.40 -38.55
N ARG A 94 -39.55 16.51 -38.94
CA ARG A 94 -40.80 16.65 -39.72
C ARG A 94 -42.13 16.07 -39.24
N VAL A 95 -42.24 15.37 -38.11
CA VAL A 95 -43.56 14.88 -37.62
C VAL A 95 -43.78 15.26 -36.15
N GLY A 96 -44.16 16.52 -35.91
CA GLY A 96 -44.47 17.05 -34.57
C GLY A 96 -43.31 17.82 -33.96
N VAL A 97 -43.11 19.06 -34.40
CA VAL A 97 -41.88 19.83 -34.15
C VAL A 97 -41.87 20.41 -32.73
N THR A 98 -41.04 19.84 -31.85
CA THR A 98 -40.56 20.56 -30.67
C THR A 98 -39.41 21.46 -31.13
N VAL A 99 -39.72 22.72 -31.44
CA VAL A 99 -38.72 23.71 -31.81
C VAL A 99 -38.11 24.30 -30.54
N THR A 100 -36.81 24.14 -30.34
CA THR A 100 -36.07 25.06 -29.47
C THR A 100 -35.45 26.13 -30.37
N THR A 101 -35.94 27.36 -30.27
CA THR A 101 -35.33 28.51 -30.95
C THR A 101 -34.16 29.00 -30.11
N VAL A 102 -32.96 29.02 -30.68
CA VAL A 102 -31.87 29.83 -30.13
C VAL A 102 -31.99 31.21 -30.78
N ASP A 103 -32.55 32.17 -30.04
CA ASP A 103 -32.69 33.53 -30.54
C ASP A 103 -31.35 34.27 -30.48
N SER A 104 -31.00 34.91 -31.60
CA SER A 104 -29.90 35.87 -31.71
C SER A 104 -29.90 36.94 -30.60
N GLU A 105 -31.07 37.34 -30.09
CA GLU A 105 -31.19 38.30 -28.98
C GLU A 105 -30.53 37.81 -27.69
N THR A 106 -30.48 36.50 -27.47
CA THR A 106 -29.83 35.87 -26.31
C THR A 106 -28.32 36.14 -26.26
N TYR A 107 -27.70 36.43 -27.41
CA TYR A 107 -26.27 36.71 -27.53
C TYR A 107 -25.93 38.21 -27.57
N ARG A 108 -26.93 39.08 -27.42
CA ARG A 108 -26.69 40.53 -27.35
C ARG A 108 -26.14 40.88 -25.98
N VAL A 109 -24.86 41.21 -25.90
CA VAL A 109 -24.24 41.69 -24.66
C VAL A 109 -24.81 43.09 -24.37
N PRO A 110 -25.45 43.33 -23.21
CA PRO A 110 -25.96 44.66 -22.88
C PRO A 110 -24.82 45.69 -22.90
N GLY A 111 -24.96 46.73 -23.73
CA GLY A 111 -23.99 47.83 -23.85
C GLY A 111 -22.95 47.69 -24.97
N ASP A 112 -23.00 46.61 -25.77
CA ASP A 112 -22.15 46.46 -26.95
C ASP A 112 -22.98 46.70 -28.23
N ASP A 113 -23.04 47.96 -28.67
CA ASP A 113 -23.75 48.39 -29.90
C ASP A 113 -23.12 47.82 -31.20
N HIS A 114 -22.03 47.05 -31.08
CA HIS A 114 -21.30 46.43 -32.18
C HIS A 114 -21.45 44.90 -32.25
N CYS A 115 -22.39 44.30 -31.52
CA CYS A 115 -22.77 42.91 -31.78
C CYS A 115 -23.46 42.81 -33.14
N ASP A 116 -22.65 42.62 -34.18
CA ASP A 116 -23.08 42.39 -35.55
C ASP A 116 -24.04 41.19 -35.58
N ALA A 117 -25.20 41.35 -36.21
CA ALA A 117 -26.18 40.29 -36.38
C ALA A 117 -25.55 39.05 -37.04
N GLU A 118 -24.54 39.23 -37.89
CA GLU A 118 -23.78 38.14 -38.49
C GLU A 118 -22.93 37.36 -37.46
N TYR A 119 -22.40 38.03 -36.44
CA TYR A 119 -21.66 37.38 -35.36
C TYR A 119 -22.60 36.55 -34.48
N ALA A 120 -23.75 37.11 -34.08
CA ALA A 120 -24.76 36.40 -33.31
C ALA A 120 -25.31 35.18 -34.07
N ALA A 121 -25.57 35.31 -35.37
CA ALA A 121 -26.01 34.20 -36.22
C ALA A 121 -24.97 33.08 -36.33
N ARG A 122 -23.69 33.41 -36.52
CA ARG A 122 -22.60 32.42 -36.55
C ARG A 122 -22.47 31.65 -35.24
N ARG A 123 -22.63 32.34 -34.10
CA ARG A 123 -22.55 31.72 -32.77
C ARG A 123 -23.74 30.80 -32.50
N ALA A 124 -24.96 31.23 -32.85
CA ALA A 124 -26.15 30.39 -32.73
C ALA A 124 -26.08 29.15 -33.64
N GLN A 125 -25.55 29.27 -34.86
CA GLN A 125 -25.30 28.13 -35.74
C GLN A 125 -24.26 27.16 -35.13
N ALA A 126 -23.19 27.68 -34.54
CA ALA A 126 -22.16 26.87 -33.89
C ALA A 126 -22.71 26.11 -32.67
N ASP A 127 -23.50 26.77 -31.83
CA ASP A 127 -24.12 26.15 -30.65
C ASP A 127 -25.16 25.10 -31.07
N ALA A 128 -25.94 25.36 -32.13
CA ALA A 128 -26.88 24.40 -32.70
C ALA A 128 -26.19 23.13 -33.24
N ALA A 129 -25.09 23.29 -33.97
CA ALA A 129 -24.28 22.18 -34.45
C ALA A 129 -23.66 21.38 -33.29
N PHE A 130 -23.18 22.07 -32.25
CA PHE A 130 -22.65 21.42 -31.05
C PHE A 130 -23.72 20.57 -30.34
N VAL A 131 -24.93 21.11 -30.13
CA VAL A 131 -26.03 20.38 -29.49
C VAL A 131 -26.42 19.14 -30.31
N ALA A 132 -26.52 19.26 -31.63
CA ALA A 132 -26.83 18.13 -32.51
C ALA A 132 -25.79 17.00 -32.38
N VAL A 133 -24.49 17.34 -32.41
CA VAL A 133 -23.40 16.36 -32.23
C VAL A 133 -23.42 15.77 -30.82
N ALA A 134 -23.59 16.60 -29.78
CA ALA A 134 -23.58 16.16 -28.40
C ALA A 134 -24.69 15.14 -28.10
N ARG A 135 -25.87 15.29 -28.71
CA ARG A 135 -26.99 14.34 -28.51
C ARG A 135 -26.69 12.94 -29.04
N SER A 136 -25.90 12.81 -30.10
CA SER A 136 -25.45 11.52 -30.61
C SER A 136 -24.20 10.99 -29.89
N ALA A 137 -23.24 11.88 -29.61
CA ALA A 137 -21.95 11.50 -29.00
C ALA A 137 -22.05 11.16 -27.52
N VAL A 138 -22.95 11.79 -26.74
CA VAL A 138 -23.06 11.54 -25.29
C VAL A 138 -23.47 10.09 -24.99
N PRO A 139 -24.50 9.49 -25.61
CA PRO A 139 -24.80 8.08 -25.44
C PRO A 139 -23.63 7.14 -25.77
N GLU A 140 -22.91 7.39 -26.87
CA GLU A 140 -21.74 6.59 -27.27
C GLU A 140 -20.61 6.69 -26.23
N LEU A 141 -20.34 7.90 -25.73
CA LEU A 141 -19.34 8.12 -24.67
C LEU A 141 -19.74 7.45 -23.35
N LEU A 142 -21.03 7.47 -22.98
CA LEU A 142 -21.52 6.77 -21.78
C LEU A 142 -21.35 5.26 -21.91
N ALA A 143 -21.71 4.69 -23.06
CA ALA A 143 -21.52 3.26 -23.34
C ALA A 143 -20.03 2.87 -23.29
N GLU A 144 -19.14 3.72 -23.82
CA GLU A 144 -17.69 3.49 -23.77
C GLU A 144 -17.15 3.59 -22.33
N VAL A 145 -17.65 4.51 -21.51
CA VAL A 145 -17.30 4.59 -20.08
C VAL A 145 -17.72 3.34 -19.32
N GLU A 146 -18.92 2.81 -19.59
CA GLU A 146 -19.39 1.56 -19.01
C GLU A 146 -18.54 0.36 -19.45
N ARG A 147 -18.22 0.28 -20.74
CA ARG A 147 -17.31 -0.75 -21.29
C ARG A 147 -15.94 -0.72 -20.61
N LEU A 148 -15.33 0.46 -20.51
CA LEU A 148 -14.03 0.64 -19.86
C LEU A 148 -14.07 0.32 -18.35
N ARG A 149 -15.20 0.59 -17.68
CA ARG A 149 -15.38 0.21 -16.27
C ARG A 149 -15.48 -1.29 -16.09
N ALA A 150 -16.22 -1.97 -16.96
CA ALA A 150 -16.30 -3.43 -16.98
C ALA A 150 -14.92 -4.06 -17.25
N GLU A 151 -14.21 -3.57 -18.27
CA GLU A 151 -12.84 -4.01 -18.60
C GLU A 151 -11.88 -3.78 -17.42
N ARG A 152 -11.94 -2.60 -16.78
CA ARG A 152 -11.13 -2.32 -15.59
C ARG A 152 -11.46 -3.26 -14.43
N ALA A 153 -12.74 -3.57 -14.20
CA ALA A 153 -13.15 -4.49 -13.14
C ALA A 153 -12.61 -5.90 -13.38
N GLU A 154 -12.68 -6.37 -14.63
CA GLU A 154 -12.10 -7.66 -15.04
C GLU A 154 -10.58 -7.70 -14.83
N LEU A 155 -9.86 -6.67 -15.27
CA LEU A 155 -8.40 -6.59 -15.07
C LEU A 155 -8.03 -6.57 -13.59
N VAL A 156 -8.77 -5.85 -12.74
CA VAL A 156 -8.55 -5.85 -11.28
C VAL A 156 -8.76 -7.26 -10.71
N GLN A 157 -9.79 -7.97 -11.15
CA GLN A 157 -10.04 -9.36 -10.74
C GLN A 157 -8.93 -10.30 -11.21
N GLN A 158 -8.46 -10.17 -12.45
CA GLN A 158 -7.34 -10.96 -13.00
C GLN A 158 -6.04 -10.71 -12.22
N ILE A 159 -5.71 -9.45 -11.93
CA ILE A 159 -4.53 -9.07 -11.12
C ILE A 159 -4.64 -9.67 -9.71
N GLY A 160 -5.81 -9.59 -9.07
CA GLY A 160 -6.05 -10.22 -7.77
C GLY A 160 -5.82 -11.74 -7.82
N GLY A 161 -6.36 -12.42 -8.83
CA GLY A 161 -6.17 -13.86 -9.02
C GLY A 161 -4.71 -14.27 -9.23
N ILE A 162 -3.95 -13.50 -10.01
CA ILE A 162 -2.50 -13.72 -10.23
C ILE A 162 -1.73 -13.51 -8.93
N SER A 163 -2.05 -12.46 -8.17
CA SER A 163 -1.43 -12.18 -6.87
C SER A 163 -1.64 -13.34 -5.90
N ASP A 164 -2.87 -13.83 -5.76
CA ASP A 164 -3.21 -14.94 -4.85
C ASP A 164 -2.59 -16.26 -5.29
N ALA A 165 -2.55 -16.54 -6.59
CA ALA A 165 -1.88 -17.72 -7.13
C ALA A 165 -0.37 -17.68 -6.86
N THR A 166 0.26 -16.51 -7.03
CA THR A 166 1.69 -16.32 -6.78
C THR A 166 2.01 -16.48 -5.29
N ALA A 167 1.19 -15.89 -4.42
CA ALA A 167 1.35 -16.02 -2.97
C ALA A 167 1.25 -17.48 -2.50
N ARG A 168 0.27 -18.23 -3.02
CA ARG A 168 0.15 -19.68 -2.73
C ARG A 168 1.35 -20.47 -3.23
N ALA A 169 1.81 -20.22 -4.46
CA ALA A 169 2.96 -20.92 -5.02
C ALA A 169 4.25 -20.66 -4.22
N LEU A 170 4.45 -19.43 -3.72
CA LEU A 170 5.57 -19.10 -2.84
C LEU A 170 5.45 -19.84 -1.50
N ALA A 171 4.29 -19.82 -0.87
CA ALA A 171 4.06 -20.54 0.39
C ALA A 171 4.25 -22.07 0.24
N ASP A 172 3.85 -22.65 -0.89
CA ASP A 172 4.07 -24.07 -1.20
C ASP A 172 5.56 -24.38 -1.36
N ARG A 173 6.30 -23.51 -2.07
CA ARG A 173 7.74 -23.65 -2.25
C ARG A 173 8.48 -23.56 -0.92
N ASP A 174 8.13 -22.59 -0.08
CA ASP A 174 8.79 -22.36 1.19
C ASP A 174 8.54 -23.54 2.15
N ARG A 175 7.32 -24.10 2.15
CA ARG A 175 7.00 -25.34 2.89
C ARG A 175 7.82 -26.54 2.41
N ALA A 176 7.97 -26.70 1.10
CA ALA A 176 8.79 -27.79 0.54
C ALA A 176 10.28 -27.61 0.85
N GLU A 177 10.78 -26.37 0.85
CA GLU A 177 12.15 -26.06 1.23
C GLU A 177 12.39 -26.30 2.72
N GLU A 178 11.46 -25.90 3.58
CA GLU A 178 11.52 -26.18 5.01
C GLU A 178 11.56 -27.70 5.29
N GLU A 179 10.70 -28.48 4.63
CA GLU A 179 10.71 -29.95 4.75
C GLU A 179 12.06 -30.55 4.31
N ARG A 180 12.61 -30.07 3.19
CA ARG A 180 13.93 -30.48 2.69
C ARG A 180 15.05 -30.13 3.68
N LEU A 181 15.03 -28.92 4.25
CA LEU A 181 16.03 -28.47 5.21
C LEU A 181 15.95 -29.26 6.50
N ARG A 182 14.74 -29.51 7.02
CA ARG A 182 14.53 -30.37 8.20
C ARG A 182 15.06 -31.79 7.97
N ALA A 183 14.78 -32.39 6.82
CA ALA A 183 15.33 -33.70 6.46
C ALA A 183 16.87 -33.68 6.41
N ARG A 184 17.47 -32.61 5.88
CA ARG A 184 18.92 -32.45 5.82
C ARG A 184 19.55 -32.26 7.21
N VAL A 185 18.91 -31.49 8.09
CA VAL A 185 19.34 -31.34 9.49
C VAL A 185 19.32 -32.69 10.19
N ALA A 186 18.22 -33.44 10.08
CA ALA A 186 18.11 -34.78 10.67
C ALA A 186 19.19 -35.75 10.15
N GLU A 187 19.55 -35.68 8.87
CA GLU A 187 20.65 -36.46 8.28
C GLU A 187 22.01 -36.07 8.89
N LEU A 188 22.26 -34.77 9.07
CA LEU A 188 23.52 -34.24 9.61
C LEU A 188 23.69 -34.46 11.12
N GLU A 189 22.59 -34.48 11.88
CA GLU A 189 22.61 -34.71 13.33
C GLU A 189 22.76 -36.20 13.69
N ARG A 190 22.34 -37.11 12.81
CA ARG A 190 22.38 -38.56 13.06
C ARG A 190 23.77 -39.08 13.51
N PRO A 191 24.90 -38.72 12.87
CA PRO A 191 26.22 -39.14 13.33
C PRO A 191 26.60 -38.64 14.72
N ALA A 192 26.23 -37.40 15.07
CA ALA A 192 26.53 -36.82 16.38
C ALA A 192 25.70 -37.51 17.49
N ILE A 193 24.43 -37.80 17.21
CA ILE A 193 23.56 -38.57 18.10
C ILE A 193 24.13 -39.97 18.32
N GLU A 194 24.55 -40.66 17.25
CA GLU A 194 25.11 -42.01 17.36
C GLU A 194 26.47 -42.01 18.09
N ALA A 195 27.31 -40.99 17.88
CA ALA A 195 28.55 -40.82 18.63
C ALA A 195 28.28 -40.68 20.13
N LYS A 196 27.33 -39.82 20.53
CA LYS A 196 26.93 -39.64 21.94
C LYS A 196 26.35 -40.93 22.54
N ARG A 197 25.57 -41.69 21.76
CA ARG A 197 25.08 -43.02 22.19
C ARG A 197 26.23 -44.00 22.40
N ASN A 198 27.24 -44.00 21.52
CA ASN A 198 28.43 -44.83 21.67
C ASN A 198 29.28 -44.45 22.87
N GLU A 199 29.47 -43.16 23.17
CA GLU A 199 30.16 -42.70 24.39
C GLU A 199 29.46 -43.21 25.65
N ILE A 200 28.12 -43.13 25.69
CA ILE A 200 27.33 -43.68 26.80
C ILE A 200 27.53 -45.19 26.90
N ARG A 201 27.45 -45.94 25.79
CA ARG A 201 27.70 -47.40 25.78
C ARG A 201 29.09 -47.73 26.32
N GLN A 202 30.12 -46.97 25.94
CA GLN A 202 31.49 -47.14 26.43
C GLN A 202 31.57 -46.90 27.95
N SER A 203 30.96 -45.83 28.46
CA SER A 203 30.91 -45.55 29.90
C SER A 203 30.24 -46.66 30.70
N TYR A 204 29.12 -47.22 30.22
CA TYR A 204 28.49 -48.39 30.85
C TYR A 204 29.39 -49.63 30.80
N ALA A 205 30.09 -49.87 29.68
CA ALA A 205 31.01 -51.00 29.55
C ALA A 205 32.19 -50.90 30.53
N GLU A 206 32.74 -49.69 30.73
CA GLU A 206 33.80 -49.43 31.72
C GLU A 206 33.31 -49.70 33.15
N LEU A 207 32.11 -49.22 33.51
CA LEU A 207 31.51 -49.50 34.82
C LEU A 207 31.31 -51.00 35.08
N ILE A 208 30.81 -51.74 34.08
CA ILE A 208 30.65 -53.21 34.16
C ILE A 208 32.01 -53.88 34.36
N ALA A 209 33.05 -53.43 33.64
CA ALA A 209 34.40 -53.95 33.79
C ALA A 209 34.96 -53.70 35.20
N THR A 210 34.78 -52.48 35.73
CA THR A 210 35.19 -52.14 37.11
C THR A 210 34.49 -53.01 38.15
N CYS A 211 33.15 -53.16 38.07
CA CYS A 211 32.40 -54.06 38.97
C CYS A 211 32.86 -55.51 38.88
N THR A 212 33.19 -55.98 37.67
CA THR A 212 33.71 -57.35 37.47
C THR A 212 35.09 -57.54 38.09
N GLU A 213 35.98 -56.55 37.96
CA GLU A 213 37.33 -56.58 38.54
C GLU A 213 37.30 -56.60 40.07
N THR A 214 36.39 -55.85 40.69
CA THR A 214 36.17 -55.85 42.15
C THR A 214 35.37 -57.05 42.65
N LYS A 215 34.92 -57.94 41.75
CA LYS A 215 34.05 -59.09 42.03
C LYS A 215 32.67 -58.72 42.58
N ASP A 216 32.20 -57.51 42.30
CA ASP A 216 30.84 -57.06 42.55
C ASP A 216 29.92 -57.44 41.38
N TYR A 217 29.52 -58.70 41.33
CA TYR A 217 28.69 -59.22 40.24
C TYR A 217 27.26 -58.67 40.25
N GLU A 218 26.74 -58.30 41.42
CA GLU A 218 25.41 -57.70 41.56
C GLU A 218 25.40 -56.28 40.96
N GLY A 219 26.40 -55.46 41.31
CA GLY A 219 26.59 -54.15 40.69
C GLY A 219 26.78 -54.22 39.17
N ALA A 220 27.55 -55.20 38.66
CA ALA A 220 27.72 -55.39 37.23
C ALA A 220 26.40 -55.72 36.50
N PHE A 221 25.55 -56.55 37.12
CA PHE A 221 24.23 -56.91 36.58
C PHE A 221 23.27 -55.70 36.54
N ASP A 222 23.23 -54.91 37.61
CA ASP A 222 22.39 -53.70 37.68
C ASP A 222 22.77 -52.68 36.60
N VAL A 223 24.07 -52.45 36.40
CA VAL A 223 24.57 -51.56 35.33
C VAL A 223 24.19 -52.09 33.95
N GLN A 224 24.23 -53.41 33.74
CA GLN A 224 23.80 -54.04 32.49
C GLN A 224 22.29 -53.88 32.22
N CYS A 225 21.45 -54.01 33.25
CA CYS A 225 20.02 -53.77 33.15
C CYS A 225 19.72 -52.32 32.75
N ARG A 226 20.38 -51.35 33.39
CA ARG A 226 20.23 -49.93 33.05
C ARG A 226 20.65 -49.61 31.62
N LEU A 227 21.74 -50.21 31.12
CA LEU A 227 22.14 -50.06 29.72
C LEU A 227 21.05 -50.55 28.76
N ARG A 228 20.45 -51.72 29.04
CA ARG A 228 19.37 -52.29 28.21
C ARG A 228 18.14 -51.38 28.19
N GLU A 229 17.69 -50.90 29.35
CA GLU A 229 16.58 -49.96 29.46
C GLU A 229 16.84 -48.68 28.66
N ARG A 230 18.08 -48.16 28.71
CA ARG A 230 18.48 -46.98 27.95
C ARG A 230 18.47 -47.22 26.45
N GLU A 231 18.90 -48.39 25.98
CA GLU A 231 18.83 -48.76 24.55
C GLU A 231 17.38 -48.92 24.06
N GLU A 232 16.50 -49.49 24.88
CA GLU A 232 15.07 -49.56 24.59
C GLU A 232 14.42 -48.18 24.57
N GLN A 233 14.87 -47.26 25.42
CA GLN A 233 14.46 -45.87 25.38
C GLN A 233 14.88 -45.20 24.06
N TRP A 234 16.14 -45.33 23.64
CA TRP A 234 16.58 -44.78 22.35
C TRP A 234 15.82 -45.35 21.15
N LYS A 235 15.46 -46.64 21.17
CA LYS A 235 14.60 -47.25 20.14
C LYS A 235 13.21 -46.63 20.10
N ARG A 236 12.64 -46.29 21.26
CA ARG A 236 11.35 -45.58 21.35
C ARG A 236 11.46 -44.16 20.81
N GLU A 237 12.50 -43.42 21.24
CA GLU A 237 12.78 -42.06 20.75
C GLU A 237 12.98 -42.05 19.22
N ASP A 238 13.72 -43.01 18.65
CA ASP A 238 13.90 -43.11 17.19
C ASP A 238 12.58 -43.44 16.46
N ALA A 239 11.75 -44.31 17.04
CA ALA A 239 10.45 -44.66 16.47
C ALA A 239 9.44 -43.52 16.58
N GLU A 240 9.55 -42.66 17.60
CA GLU A 240 8.73 -41.47 17.80
C GLU A 240 9.19 -40.33 16.90
N ALA A 241 10.50 -40.08 16.79
CA ALA A 241 11.08 -39.10 15.87
C ALA A 241 10.75 -39.41 14.39
N GLY A 242 10.58 -40.69 14.04
CA GLY A 242 10.10 -41.09 12.72
C GLY A 242 8.61 -40.86 12.48
N LYS A 243 7.79 -40.72 13.53
CA LYS A 243 6.34 -40.46 13.47
C LYS A 243 6.03 -38.98 13.56
N ASP A 244 6.81 -38.23 14.34
CA ASP A 244 6.75 -36.78 14.45
C ASP A 244 7.44 -36.08 13.27
N THR A 245 7.16 -36.54 12.05
CA THR A 245 7.11 -35.57 10.95
C THR A 245 5.92 -34.68 11.31
N PRO A 246 6.09 -33.41 11.71
CA PRO A 246 4.99 -32.63 12.25
C PRO A 246 4.05 -32.28 11.08
N SER A 247 3.15 -33.21 10.77
CA SER A 247 1.89 -32.88 10.15
C SER A 247 1.21 -31.97 11.16
N ARG A 248 1.20 -30.67 10.85
CA ARG A 248 0.28 -29.68 11.41
C ARG A 248 0.68 -29.09 12.77
N GLY A 249 1.48 -28.02 12.71
CA GLY A 249 1.09 -26.69 13.22
C GLY A 249 0.65 -26.51 14.68
N GLU A 250 0.94 -27.42 15.61
CA GLU A 250 0.41 -27.32 16.97
C GLU A 250 1.48 -27.64 18.02
N SER A 251 2.34 -26.66 18.34
CA SER A 251 2.86 -26.40 19.69
C SER A 251 3.91 -25.27 19.65
N THR A 252 3.47 -24.05 19.34
CA THR A 252 4.08 -22.84 19.93
C THR A 252 3.24 -22.44 21.13
N ARG A 253 3.27 -23.26 22.21
CA ARG A 253 2.78 -22.81 23.51
C ARG A 253 3.87 -21.94 24.14
N ASP A 254 3.45 -20.73 24.52
CA ASP A 254 4.14 -19.78 25.41
C ASP A 254 5.51 -19.25 24.97
N ALA A 255 5.80 -19.22 23.67
CA ALA A 255 6.81 -18.30 23.18
C ALA A 255 6.24 -16.88 23.28
N GLU A 256 6.82 -16.05 24.14
CA GLU A 256 6.59 -14.60 24.18
C GLU A 256 6.50 -14.06 22.75
N LEU A 257 5.32 -13.55 22.38
CA LEU A 257 5.11 -13.03 21.04
C LEU A 257 5.72 -11.64 20.98
N THR A 258 6.86 -11.52 20.32
CA THR A 258 7.44 -10.21 20.01
C THR A 258 6.68 -9.56 18.86
N VAL A 259 5.97 -8.48 19.17
CA VAL A 259 5.33 -7.60 18.19
C VAL A 259 6.19 -6.36 18.02
N TYR A 260 6.34 -5.87 16.80
CA TYR A 260 7.14 -4.70 16.50
C TYR A 260 6.23 -3.49 16.30
N ARG A 261 6.42 -2.45 17.10
CA ARG A 261 5.69 -1.18 16.98
C ARG A 261 6.49 -0.21 16.13
N ALA A 262 5.95 0.16 14.97
CA ALA A 262 6.49 1.25 14.16
C ALA A 262 5.89 2.59 14.64
N SER A 263 6.75 3.58 14.83
CA SER A 263 6.37 4.94 15.19
C SER A 263 7.19 5.98 14.43
N HIS A 264 6.62 7.15 14.22
CA HIS A 264 7.32 8.35 13.74
C HIS A 264 7.17 9.44 14.80
N ASP A 265 8.29 9.86 15.39
CA ASP A 265 8.31 10.68 16.60
C ASP A 265 7.40 10.08 17.71
N SER A 266 6.32 10.76 18.08
CA SER A 266 5.34 10.29 19.08
C SER A 266 4.13 9.56 18.48
N ILE A 267 4.04 9.44 17.15
CA ILE A 267 2.87 8.88 16.46
C ILE A 267 3.09 7.40 16.18
N VAL A 268 2.22 6.55 16.71
CA VAL A 268 2.22 5.11 16.39
C VAL A 268 1.61 4.89 15.01
N MET A 269 2.37 4.26 14.12
CA MET A 269 1.97 4.00 12.73
C MET A 269 1.35 2.61 12.56
N GLY A 270 1.77 1.63 13.37
CA GLY A 270 1.20 0.28 13.33
C GLY A 270 1.96 -0.72 14.20
N LEU A 271 1.39 -1.92 14.33
CA LEU A 271 1.96 -3.09 14.98
C LEU A 271 2.17 -4.19 13.96
N TYR A 272 3.33 -4.86 14.01
CA TYR A 272 3.75 -5.86 13.04
C TYR A 272 4.22 -7.13 13.74
N THR A 273 3.94 -8.28 13.15
CA THR A 273 4.40 -9.58 13.67
C THR A 273 5.87 -9.85 13.34
N THR A 274 6.50 -9.06 12.46
CA THR A 274 7.92 -9.17 12.12
C THR A 274 8.60 -7.80 12.09
N ARG A 275 9.88 -7.77 12.46
CA ARG A 275 10.71 -6.56 12.41
C ARG A 275 10.82 -6.00 10.99
N GLN A 276 11.02 -6.90 10.03
CA GLN A 276 11.18 -6.56 8.61
C GLN A 276 9.93 -5.86 8.05
N ALA A 277 8.72 -6.33 8.39
CA ALA A 277 7.49 -5.68 7.94
C ALA A 277 7.34 -4.26 8.54
N ALA A 278 7.76 -4.07 9.80
CA ALA A 278 7.81 -2.75 10.42
C ALA A 278 8.83 -1.83 9.71
N TYR A 279 10.01 -2.38 9.35
CA TYR A 279 11.04 -1.64 8.62
C TYR A 279 10.54 -1.20 7.24
N GLU A 280 9.97 -2.13 6.47
CA GLU A 280 9.42 -1.85 5.15
C GLU A 280 8.32 -0.80 5.19
N HIS A 281 7.47 -0.81 6.23
CA HIS A 281 6.46 0.23 6.39
C HIS A 281 7.09 1.61 6.60
N CYS A 282 8.07 1.71 7.51
CA CYS A 282 8.78 2.97 7.79
C CYS A 282 9.57 3.45 6.56
N GLU A 283 10.32 2.57 5.89
CA GLU A 283 11.08 2.88 4.67
C GLU A 283 10.16 3.30 3.52
N ALA A 284 9.02 2.62 3.33
CA ALA A 284 8.06 2.99 2.29
C ALA A 284 7.45 4.37 2.54
N HIS A 285 7.27 4.75 3.82
CA HIS A 285 6.86 6.10 4.19
C HIS A 285 7.95 7.12 3.92
N GLU A 286 9.19 6.80 4.26
CA GLU A 286 10.33 7.70 4.07
C GLU A 286 10.72 7.89 2.60
N LEU A 287 10.69 6.83 1.79
CA LEU A 287 10.94 6.88 0.34
C LEU A 287 9.91 7.71 -0.42
N ARG A 288 8.70 7.90 0.13
CA ARG A 288 7.73 8.83 -0.46
C ARG A 288 8.19 10.29 -0.35
N ASP A 289 8.95 10.59 0.69
CA ASP A 289 9.45 11.94 0.97
C ASP A 289 10.80 12.19 0.32
N ASP A 290 11.68 11.19 0.28
CA ASP A 290 13.00 11.29 -0.32
C ASP A 290 13.42 9.98 -1.00
N PRO A 291 13.02 9.76 -2.27
CA PRO A 291 13.17 8.47 -2.96
C PRO A 291 14.62 8.10 -3.33
N ILE A 292 15.58 9.01 -3.10
CA ILE A 292 16.96 8.88 -3.60
C ILE A 292 17.95 8.73 -2.44
N SER A 293 17.55 9.05 -1.22
CA SER A 293 18.47 9.05 -0.09
C SER A 293 18.77 7.61 0.33
N PRO A 294 20.04 7.20 0.39
CA PRO A 294 20.39 5.94 1.01
C PRO A 294 20.00 5.98 2.49
N MET A 295 19.37 4.91 2.96
CA MET A 295 18.92 4.76 4.34
C MET A 295 19.53 3.49 4.94
N ALA A 296 19.69 3.49 6.25
CA ALA A 296 20.10 2.34 7.03
C ALA A 296 19.35 2.34 8.35
N TRP A 297 19.20 1.18 8.97
CA TRP A 297 18.71 1.06 10.33
C TRP A 297 19.90 1.00 11.30
N GLU A 298 19.88 1.86 12.31
CA GLU A 298 20.76 1.78 13.46
C GLU A 298 19.97 1.14 14.61
N VAL A 299 20.49 0.06 15.19
CA VAL A 299 19.83 -0.67 16.27
C VAL A 299 20.59 -0.42 17.56
N ASP A 300 19.90 0.01 18.61
CA ASP A 300 20.49 0.24 19.92
C ASP A 300 20.59 -1.04 20.77
N GLU A 301 21.12 -0.90 21.99
CA GLU A 301 21.32 -2.01 22.93
C GLU A 301 20.00 -2.65 23.39
N ASP A 302 18.90 -1.89 23.38
CA ASP A 302 17.55 -2.35 23.75
C ASP A 302 16.82 -3.01 22.56
N GLY A 303 17.48 -3.09 21.40
CA GLY A 303 16.93 -3.66 20.18
C GLY A 303 15.89 -2.77 19.50
N VAL A 304 15.80 -1.50 19.92
CA VAL A 304 15.05 -0.45 19.24
C VAL A 304 15.85 -0.03 18.02
N ALA A 305 15.17 0.00 16.87
CA ALA A 305 15.80 0.36 15.62
C ALA A 305 15.33 1.75 15.18
N GLU A 306 16.27 2.63 14.87
CA GLU A 306 16.02 3.94 14.30
C GLU A 306 16.46 3.97 12.83
N LEU A 307 15.60 4.46 11.95
CA LEU A 307 15.94 4.65 10.54
C LEU A 307 16.75 5.94 10.40
N VAL A 308 17.94 5.84 9.84
CA VAL A 308 18.83 6.98 9.57
C VAL A 308 19.05 7.18 8.08
N ARG A 309 19.17 8.44 7.65
CA ARG A 309 19.63 8.78 6.30
C ARG A 309 21.13 8.97 6.28
N TRP A 310 21.77 8.42 5.27
CA TRP A 310 23.17 8.69 4.98
C TRP A 310 23.32 9.97 4.18
N ARG A 311 24.03 10.97 4.73
CA ARG A 311 24.38 12.21 4.03
C ARG A 311 25.89 12.31 3.84
N ILE A 312 26.32 12.18 2.59
CA ILE A 312 27.71 12.47 2.19
C ILE A 312 28.02 13.94 2.55
N PRO A 313 29.14 14.24 3.24
CA PRO A 313 30.30 13.37 3.32
C PRO A 313 30.36 12.35 4.46
N ASP A 314 29.61 12.41 5.58
CA ASP A 314 29.71 11.39 6.65
C ASP A 314 28.69 11.59 7.81
N ALA A 315 27.58 12.31 7.60
CA ALA A 315 26.60 12.53 8.68
C ALA A 315 25.39 11.63 8.50
N THR A 316 25.17 10.70 9.44
CA THR A 316 23.86 10.07 9.61
C THR A 316 22.92 11.08 10.26
N LYS A 317 21.71 11.21 9.71
CA LYS A 317 20.66 12.04 10.30
C LYS A 317 19.47 11.14 10.64
N PRO A 318 18.99 11.14 11.90
CA PRO A 318 17.79 10.41 12.27
C PRO A 318 16.59 10.93 11.48
N THR A 319 15.76 10.00 11.03
CA THR A 319 14.52 10.30 10.28
C THR A 319 13.32 10.52 11.19
N GLY A 320 13.43 10.10 12.46
CA GLY A 320 12.34 10.05 13.43
C GLY A 320 11.51 8.76 13.36
N TYR A 321 11.75 7.87 12.38
CA TYR A 321 11.12 6.55 12.35
C TYR A 321 11.84 5.58 13.28
N VAL A 322 11.08 4.99 14.19
CA VAL A 322 11.56 4.06 15.22
C VAL A 322 10.72 2.79 15.19
N VAL A 323 11.38 1.64 15.32
CA VAL A 323 10.74 0.33 15.48
C VAL A 323 11.14 -0.26 16.82
N THR A 324 10.18 -0.34 17.74
CA THR A 324 10.36 -0.87 19.09
C THR A 324 9.84 -2.30 19.16
N PRO A 325 10.65 -3.30 19.58
CA PRO A 325 10.13 -4.61 19.93
C PRO A 325 9.30 -4.53 21.21
N LEU A 326 8.10 -5.10 21.20
CA LEU A 326 7.20 -5.21 22.34
C LEU A 326 6.95 -6.69 22.61
N THR A 327 7.25 -7.12 23.81
CA THR A 327 6.86 -8.44 24.29
C THR A 327 5.39 -8.40 24.70
N VAL A 328 4.55 -9.16 24.01
CA VAL A 328 3.13 -9.28 24.35
C VAL A 328 2.92 -10.68 24.93
N ALA A 329 2.33 -10.74 26.14
CA ALA A 329 1.86 -12.00 26.68
C ALA A 329 0.78 -12.57 25.75
N THR A 330 0.92 -13.84 25.37
CA THR A 330 -0.02 -14.52 24.47
C THR A 330 -1.39 -14.76 25.12
N ALA A 331 -1.48 -14.67 26.44
CA ALA A 331 -2.71 -14.75 27.21
C ALA A 331 -3.09 -13.36 27.77
N TYR A 332 -4.32 -12.95 27.53
CA TYR A 332 -4.92 -11.78 28.17
C TYR A 332 -5.16 -12.10 29.66
N ASP A 333 -4.59 -11.28 30.54
CA ASP A 333 -4.80 -11.36 31.98
C ASP A 333 -5.89 -10.35 32.39
N GLU A 334 -7.13 -10.83 32.53
CA GLU A 334 -8.27 -10.01 32.95
C GLU A 334 -8.04 -9.34 34.32
N ALA A 335 -7.18 -9.88 35.19
CA ALA A 335 -6.91 -9.32 36.51
C ALA A 335 -5.92 -8.14 36.48
N ALA A 336 -5.23 -7.91 35.35
CA ALA A 336 -4.31 -6.79 35.19
C ALA A 336 -5.00 -5.47 34.78
N ASP A 337 -6.28 -5.52 34.39
CA ASP A 337 -7.09 -4.38 33.96
C ASP A 337 -7.95 -3.74 35.09
N GLU A 338 -7.86 -4.22 36.34
CA GLU A 338 -8.45 -3.59 37.54
C GLU A 338 -7.46 -2.66 38.27
#